data_AF-A0A7Y7CB82-F1
#
_entry.id   AF-A0A7Y7CB82-F1
#
_cell.length_a   1.000
_cell.length_b   1.000
_cell.length_c   1.000
_cell.angle_alpha   90.00
_cell.angle_beta   90.00
_cell.angle_gamma   90.00
#
_symmetry.space_group_name_H-M   'P 1'
#
loop_
_entity.id
_entity.type
_entity.pdbx_description
1 polymer ?
#
loop_
_entity_poly.entity_id
_entity_poly.type
_entity_poly.pdbx_seq_one_letter_code
_entity_poly.pdbx_strand_id
1 'polypeptide(L)'
;MTAPVPRSGRLPGRIRFAALVGVVLAIFTGWGALNEAMEMAHFYEVRSRHMEAGPPFLLGSDPAILQKLLEAQYQALEPMREPRAVLMGVLAIACAFVFVSASHMLRSDGLPREALRKMLGRAALTVAVLRTIDGAQWAVVSRRVGVTLTQTLTQRPEYQDPTTAEVVGSVAPWMALGLTVLGTAVIAGTFALLGQYFRSDTVRDALVAQDSPADG
;
A
#
# COMPACT_ATOMS: atom_id res chain seq x y z
N MET A 1 13.18 45.07 -13.81
CA MET A 1 13.09 43.59 -13.71
C MET A 1 13.95 43.18 -12.52
N THR A 2 13.36 43.03 -11.35
CA THR A 2 14.05 42.58 -10.13
C THR A 2 14.20 41.06 -10.18
N ALA A 3 15.44 40.57 -10.12
CA ALA A 3 15.72 39.15 -10.05
C ALA A 3 15.11 38.55 -8.77
N PRO A 4 14.51 37.35 -8.81
CA PRO A 4 14.02 36.69 -7.61
C PRO A 4 15.20 36.37 -6.70
N VAL A 5 15.18 36.91 -5.49
CA VAL A 5 16.15 36.58 -4.43
C VAL A 5 16.10 35.07 -4.19
N PRO A 6 17.25 34.37 -4.20
CA PRO A 6 17.28 32.94 -3.95
C PRO A 6 16.79 32.66 -2.51
N ARG A 7 15.61 32.05 -2.37
CA ARG A 7 15.09 31.55 -1.09
C ARG A 7 15.97 30.38 -0.62
N SER A 8 17.08 30.68 0.04
CA SER A 8 18.09 29.72 0.46
C SER A 8 17.82 29.09 1.85
N GLY A 9 16.56 28.90 2.22
CA GLY A 9 16.19 28.14 3.42
C GLY A 9 16.12 26.64 3.11
N ARG A 10 17.16 25.89 3.47
CA ARG A 10 17.09 24.41 3.48
C ARG A 10 15.92 23.98 4.37
N LEU A 11 15.08 23.05 3.89
CA LEU A 11 13.96 22.53 4.67
C LEU A 11 14.42 22.03 6.06
N PRO A 12 13.60 22.21 7.11
CA PRO A 12 13.90 21.63 8.42
C PRO A 12 14.05 20.11 8.31
N GLY A 13 15.00 19.54 9.03
CA GLY A 13 15.37 18.12 8.89
C GLY A 13 14.18 17.16 9.05
N ARG A 14 13.24 17.46 9.96
CA ARG A 14 12.01 16.66 10.17
C ARG A 14 11.06 16.70 8.97
N ILE A 15 10.87 17.87 8.36
CA ILE A 15 10.04 18.05 7.16
C ILE A 15 10.66 17.32 5.97
N ARG A 16 11.99 17.45 5.81
CA ARG A 16 12.74 16.75 4.77
C ARG A 16 12.64 15.23 4.94
N PHE A 17 12.81 14.72 6.15
CA PHE A 17 12.68 13.30 6.45
C PHE A 17 11.26 12.78 6.15
N ALA A 18 10.22 13.48 6.62
CA ALA A 18 8.84 13.12 6.33
C ALA A 18 8.53 13.11 4.82
N ALA A 19 9.06 14.09 4.07
CA ALA A 19 8.91 14.12 2.61
C ALA A 19 9.64 12.94 1.93
N LEU A 20 10.84 12.58 2.39
CA LEU A 20 11.55 11.39 1.89
C LEU A 20 10.78 10.10 2.16
N VAL A 21 10.24 9.93 3.37
CA VAL A 21 9.38 8.79 3.71
C VAL A 21 8.15 8.76 2.79
N GLY A 22 7.51 9.91 2.56
CA GLY A 22 6.39 10.04 1.63
C GLY A 22 6.74 9.64 0.21
N VAL A 23 7.91 10.03 -0.30
CA VAL A 23 8.42 9.60 -1.61
C VAL A 23 8.58 8.09 -1.68
N VAL A 24 9.31 7.50 -0.73
CA VAL A 24 9.61 6.06 -0.72
C VAL A 24 8.31 5.25 -0.64
N LEU A 25 7.41 5.59 0.28
CA LEU A 25 6.14 4.89 0.42
C LEU A 25 5.26 5.03 -0.82
N ALA A 26 5.22 6.22 -1.43
CA ALA A 26 4.44 6.46 -2.64
C ALA A 26 4.96 5.64 -3.83
N ILE A 27 6.28 5.47 -3.97
CA ILE A 27 6.88 4.63 -5.01
C ILE A 27 6.42 3.18 -4.83
N PHE A 28 6.66 2.58 -3.66
CA PHE A 28 6.36 1.17 -3.44
C PHE A 28 4.86 0.88 -3.47
N THR A 29 4.06 1.72 -2.81
CA THR A 29 2.60 1.55 -2.78
C THR A 29 1.96 1.82 -4.14
N GLY A 30 2.41 2.87 -4.84
CA GLY A 30 1.90 3.23 -6.17
C GLY A 30 2.28 2.20 -7.24
N TRP A 31 3.52 1.69 -7.21
CA TRP A 31 3.95 0.61 -8.10
C TRP A 31 3.16 -0.68 -7.87
N GLY A 32 2.98 -1.07 -6.60
CA GLY A 32 2.17 -2.23 -6.26
C GLY A 32 0.72 -2.08 -6.74
N ALA A 33 0.10 -0.92 -6.49
CA ALA A 33 -1.26 -0.64 -6.95
C ALA A 33 -1.37 -0.65 -8.48
N LEU A 34 -0.38 -0.10 -9.20
CA LEU A 34 -0.40 -0.11 -10.66
C LEU A 34 -0.29 -1.53 -11.23
N ASN A 35 0.62 -2.35 -10.70
CA ASN A 35 0.74 -3.74 -11.12
C ASN A 35 -0.56 -4.51 -10.87
N GLU A 36 -1.15 -4.34 -9.69
CA GLU A 36 -2.41 -5.01 -9.36
C GLU A 36 -3.58 -4.52 -10.24
N ALA A 37 -3.65 -3.23 -10.55
CA ALA A 37 -4.64 -2.71 -11.50
C ALA A 37 -4.48 -3.34 -12.89
N MET A 38 -3.24 -3.50 -13.37
CA MET A 38 -2.93 -4.14 -14.64
C MET A 38 -3.27 -5.63 -14.63
N GLU A 39 -3.00 -6.32 -13.52
CA GLU A 39 -3.36 -7.73 -13.34
C GLU A 39 -4.89 -7.91 -13.35
N MET A 40 -5.63 -7.04 -12.66
CA MET A 40 -7.09 -7.09 -12.67
C MET A 40 -7.69 -6.74 -14.04
N ALA A 41 -7.04 -5.86 -14.82
CA ALA A 41 -7.46 -5.55 -16.18
C ALA A 41 -7.27 -6.75 -17.14
N HIS A 42 -6.21 -7.54 -16.93
CA HIS A 42 -5.90 -8.74 -17.73
C HIS A 42 -6.15 -10.03 -16.94
N PHE A 43 -7.16 -10.02 -16.08
CA PHE A 43 -7.37 -11.02 -15.03
C PHE A 43 -7.33 -12.47 -15.53
N TYR A 44 -8.04 -12.77 -16.63
CA TYR A 44 -8.09 -14.14 -17.17
C TYR A 44 -6.77 -14.58 -17.78
N GLU A 45 -6.03 -13.68 -18.42
CA GLU A 45 -4.70 -13.97 -19.00
C GLU A 45 -3.65 -14.16 -17.91
N VAL A 46 -3.68 -13.35 -16.86
CA VAL A 46 -2.76 -13.50 -15.72
C VAL A 46 -3.08 -14.77 -14.94
N ARG A 47 -4.36 -15.07 -14.73
CA ARG A 47 -4.80 -16.32 -14.12
C ARG A 47 -4.32 -17.53 -14.93
N SER A 48 -4.49 -17.54 -16.24
CA SER A 48 -4.04 -18.68 -17.07
C SER A 48 -2.53 -18.83 -17.01
N ARG A 49 -1.76 -17.74 -17.13
CA ARG A 49 -0.30 -17.77 -17.00
C ARG A 49 0.17 -18.30 -15.65
N HIS A 50 -0.45 -17.89 -14.54
CA HIS A 50 -0.06 -18.39 -13.21
C HIS A 50 -0.47 -19.84 -12.97
N MET A 51 -1.57 -20.31 -13.58
CA MET A 51 -1.94 -21.73 -13.54
C MET A 51 -1.00 -22.58 -14.40
N GLU A 52 -0.53 -22.06 -15.53
CA GLU A 52 0.39 -22.74 -16.45
C GLU A 52 1.84 -22.76 -15.95
N ALA A 53 2.32 -21.65 -15.39
CA ALA A 53 3.68 -21.53 -14.87
C ALA A 53 3.94 -22.42 -13.64
N GLY A 54 2.87 -22.83 -12.96
CA GLY A 54 2.95 -23.54 -11.70
C GLY A 54 3.49 -22.66 -10.57
N PRO A 55 3.33 -23.10 -9.32
CA PRO A 55 3.80 -22.34 -8.18
C PRO A 55 5.33 -22.27 -8.07
N PRO A 56 5.90 -21.15 -7.58
CA PRO A 56 7.35 -21.07 -7.35
C PRO A 56 7.80 -22.10 -6.31
N PHE A 57 8.83 -22.86 -6.65
CA PHE A 57 9.41 -24.00 -5.90
C PHE A 57 9.93 -23.66 -4.48
N LEU A 58 9.87 -22.39 -4.06
CA LEU A 58 10.42 -21.87 -2.80
C LEU A 58 9.55 -22.13 -1.57
N LEU A 59 8.27 -22.46 -1.77
CA LEU A 59 7.42 -23.04 -0.73
C LEU A 59 7.44 -24.55 -0.95
N GLY A 60 8.26 -25.27 -0.18
CA GLY A 60 8.45 -26.74 -0.25
C GLY A 60 7.21 -27.57 0.11
N SER A 61 6.04 -27.15 -0.34
CA SER A 61 4.73 -27.73 -0.14
C SER A 61 4.22 -28.29 -1.46
N ASP A 62 3.55 -29.43 -1.38
CA ASP A 62 2.93 -30.15 -2.49
C ASP A 62 2.27 -29.21 -3.53
N PRO A 63 2.68 -29.31 -4.82
CA PRO A 63 2.17 -28.45 -5.89
C PRO A 63 0.65 -28.49 -6.02
N ALA A 64 0.00 -29.60 -5.64
CA ALA A 64 -1.46 -29.72 -5.66
C ALA A 64 -2.15 -28.81 -4.63
N ILE A 65 -1.51 -28.54 -3.49
CA ILE A 65 -2.03 -27.60 -2.49
C ILE A 65 -1.90 -26.18 -3.02
N LEU A 66 -0.74 -25.80 -3.54
CA LEU A 66 -0.54 -24.42 -4.02
C LEU A 66 -1.48 -24.10 -5.19
N GLN A 67 -1.75 -25.06 -6.07
CA GLN A 67 -2.72 -24.89 -7.16
C GLN A 67 -4.13 -24.64 -6.61
N LYS A 68 -4.59 -25.41 -5.62
CA LYS A 68 -5.90 -25.18 -4.96
C LYS A 68 -5.98 -23.82 -4.27
N LEU A 69 -4.91 -23.36 -3.63
CA LEU A 69 -4.86 -22.05 -2.99
C LEU A 69 -4.94 -20.92 -4.02
N LEU A 70 -4.20 -21.06 -5.12
CA LEU A 70 -4.20 -20.11 -6.23
C LEU A 70 -5.60 -20.04 -6.88
N GLU A 71 -6.27 -21.18 -7.07
CA GLU A 71 -7.63 -21.23 -7.58
C GLU A 71 -8.61 -20.53 -6.63
N ALA A 72 -8.54 -20.81 -5.33
CA ALA A 72 -9.38 -20.16 -4.33
C ALA A 72 -9.15 -18.64 -4.26
N GLN A 73 -7.91 -18.20 -4.42
CA GLN A 73 -7.58 -16.77 -4.50
C GLN A 73 -8.25 -16.12 -5.72
N TYR A 74 -8.10 -16.70 -6.91
CA TYR A 74 -8.71 -16.14 -8.11
C TYR A 74 -10.24 -16.20 -8.07
N GLN A 75 -10.85 -17.26 -7.55
CA GLN A 75 -12.30 -17.34 -7.35
C GLN A 75 -12.80 -16.29 -6.35
N ALA A 76 -11.99 -15.94 -5.34
CA ALA A 76 -12.32 -14.88 -4.40
C ALA A 76 -12.18 -13.48 -5.02
N LEU A 77 -11.21 -13.28 -5.92
CA LEU A 77 -10.96 -12.01 -6.60
C LEU A 77 -11.90 -11.74 -7.78
N GLU A 78 -12.38 -12.77 -8.48
CA GLU A 78 -13.25 -12.66 -9.64
C GLU A 78 -14.47 -11.73 -9.45
N PRO A 79 -15.27 -11.84 -8.37
CA PRO A 79 -16.41 -10.93 -8.15
C PRO A 79 -16.00 -9.49 -7.82
N MET A 80 -14.73 -9.25 -7.48
CA MET A 80 -14.20 -7.93 -7.09
C MET A 80 -13.29 -7.32 -8.16
N ARG A 81 -13.07 -7.97 -9.31
CA ARG A 81 -12.04 -7.59 -10.29
C ARG A 81 -12.14 -6.12 -10.75
N GLU A 82 -13.32 -5.70 -11.17
CA GLU A 82 -13.58 -4.37 -11.74
C GLU A 82 -13.49 -3.27 -10.67
N PRO A 83 -14.22 -3.36 -9.54
CA PRO A 83 -14.11 -2.35 -8.50
C PRO A 83 -12.69 -2.29 -7.92
N ARG A 84 -11.97 -3.42 -7.87
CA ARG A 84 -10.58 -3.47 -7.42
C ARG A 84 -9.62 -2.82 -8.41
N ALA A 85 -9.76 -3.07 -9.71
CA ALA A 85 -8.96 -2.42 -10.75
C ALA A 85 -9.10 -0.89 -10.67
N VAL A 86 -10.33 -0.40 -10.52
CA VAL A 86 -10.62 1.03 -10.35
C VAL A 86 -10.02 1.57 -9.05
N LEU A 87 -10.22 0.89 -7.92
CA LEU A 87 -9.65 1.29 -6.63
C LEU A 87 -8.14 1.40 -6.70
N MET A 88 -7.47 0.43 -7.32
CA MET A 88 -6.03 0.39 -7.49
C MET A 88 -5.51 1.48 -8.43
N GLY A 89 -6.22 1.74 -9.53
CA GLY A 89 -5.91 2.86 -10.41
C GLY A 89 -5.98 4.20 -9.68
N VAL A 90 -7.04 4.44 -8.90
CA VAL A 90 -7.19 5.66 -8.10
C VAL A 90 -6.12 5.76 -7.01
N LEU A 91 -5.79 4.63 -6.35
CA LEU A 91 -4.71 4.58 -5.37
C LEU A 91 -3.35 4.93 -5.99
N ALA A 92 -3.03 4.39 -7.17
CA ALA A 92 -1.80 4.70 -7.90
C ALA A 92 -1.71 6.19 -8.25
N ILE A 93 -2.81 6.80 -8.72
CA ILE A 93 -2.90 8.24 -8.98
C ILE A 93 -2.67 9.05 -7.69
N ALA A 94 -3.31 8.67 -6.59
CA ALA A 94 -3.13 9.34 -5.31
C ALA A 94 -1.67 9.24 -4.80
N CYS A 95 -1.02 8.08 -4.97
CA CYS A 95 0.40 7.91 -4.70
C CYS A 95 1.27 8.80 -5.60
N ALA A 96 0.93 8.96 -6.89
CA ALA A 96 1.64 9.87 -7.78
C ALA A 96 1.57 11.32 -7.28
N PHE A 97 0.41 11.79 -6.79
CA PHE A 97 0.30 13.11 -6.17
C PHE A 97 1.18 13.26 -4.92
N VAL A 98 1.24 12.25 -4.06
CA VAL A 98 2.16 12.24 -2.90
C VAL A 98 3.61 12.33 -3.38
N PHE A 99 4.00 11.49 -4.34
CA PHE A 99 5.36 11.44 -4.89
C PHE A 99 5.78 12.79 -5.48
N VAL A 100 4.95 13.37 -6.35
CA VAL A 100 5.21 14.65 -7.00
C VAL A 100 5.28 15.77 -5.96
N SER A 101 4.31 15.85 -5.04
CA SER A 101 4.29 16.90 -4.01
C SER A 101 5.52 16.83 -3.10
N ALA A 102 5.86 15.63 -2.62
CA ALA A 102 6.96 15.42 -1.71
C ALA A 102 8.31 15.65 -2.41
N SER A 103 8.47 15.18 -3.65
CA SER A 103 9.67 15.41 -4.47
C SER A 103 9.87 16.90 -4.76
N HIS A 104 8.81 17.62 -5.15
CA HIS A 104 8.89 19.06 -5.35
C HIS A 104 9.12 19.84 -4.07
N MET A 105 8.67 19.33 -2.91
CA MET A 105 9.01 19.99 -1.66
C MET A 105 10.49 19.81 -1.31
N LEU A 106 11.07 18.64 -1.62
CA LEU A 106 12.50 18.38 -1.46
C LEU A 106 13.39 19.18 -2.42
N ARG A 107 12.86 19.58 -3.58
CA ARG A 107 13.54 20.39 -4.59
C ARG A 107 13.20 21.87 -4.39
N SER A 108 14.17 22.78 -4.52
CA SER A 108 13.94 24.22 -4.35
C SER A 108 13.41 24.90 -5.62
N ASP A 109 12.43 24.30 -6.30
CA ASP A 109 12.04 24.68 -7.67
C ASP A 109 11.01 25.83 -7.74
N GLY A 110 11.04 26.78 -6.80
CA GLY A 110 10.25 28.01 -6.85
C GLY A 110 8.74 27.89 -6.66
N LEU A 111 8.20 26.68 -6.49
CA LEU A 111 6.78 26.46 -6.20
C LEU A 111 6.41 26.90 -4.77
N PRO A 112 5.17 27.41 -4.55
CA PRO A 112 4.71 27.79 -3.22
C PRO A 112 4.63 26.56 -2.30
N ARG A 113 5.53 26.52 -1.31
CA ARG A 113 5.68 25.39 -0.36
C ARG A 113 4.39 25.09 0.40
N GLU A 114 3.58 26.11 0.67
CA GLU A 114 2.28 25.97 1.33
C GLU A 114 1.26 25.20 0.48
N ALA A 115 1.25 25.40 -0.85
CA ALA A 115 0.38 24.65 -1.74
C ALA A 115 0.80 23.18 -1.82
N LEU A 116 2.12 22.94 -1.94
CA LEU A 116 2.70 21.59 -1.92
C LEU A 116 2.41 20.86 -0.61
N ARG A 117 2.54 21.55 0.54
CA ARG A 117 2.19 21.03 1.86
C ARG A 117 0.73 20.59 1.93
N LYS A 118 -0.20 21.46 1.52
CA LYS A 118 -1.65 21.15 1.51
C LYS A 118 -1.97 19.98 0.57
N MET A 119 -1.39 19.98 -0.62
CA MET A 119 -1.57 18.91 -1.61
C MET A 119 -1.05 17.57 -1.06
N LEU A 120 0.17 17.56 -0.54
CA LEU A 120 0.79 16.38 0.07
C LEU A 120 -0.04 15.83 1.23
N GLY A 121 -0.49 16.70 2.14
CA GLY A 121 -1.31 16.30 3.29
C GLY A 121 -2.64 15.66 2.87
N ARG A 122 -3.33 16.24 1.88
CA ARG A 122 -4.60 15.70 1.36
C ARG A 122 -4.40 14.41 0.58
N ALA A 123 -3.38 14.35 -0.27
CA ALA A 123 -3.06 13.17 -1.06
C ALA A 123 -2.67 11.99 -0.14
N ALA A 124 -1.83 12.22 0.87
CA ALA A 124 -1.44 11.19 1.83
C ALA A 124 -2.64 10.64 2.63
N LEU A 125 -3.56 11.51 3.08
CA LEU A 125 -4.80 11.04 3.72
C LEU A 125 -5.69 10.23 2.76
N THR A 126 -5.76 10.65 1.50
CA THR A 126 -6.53 9.93 0.47
C THR A 126 -5.94 8.54 0.25
N VAL A 127 -4.62 8.43 0.12
CA VAL A 127 -3.90 7.16 0.03
C VAL A 127 -4.18 6.29 1.26
N ALA A 128 -4.14 6.86 2.47
CA ALA A 128 -4.45 6.12 3.69
C ALA A 128 -5.85 5.50 3.66
N VAL A 129 -6.87 6.28 3.30
CA VAL A 129 -8.26 5.80 3.19
C VAL A 129 -8.39 4.70 2.13
N LEU A 130 -7.86 4.93 0.93
CA LEU A 130 -7.91 3.96 -0.16
C LEU A 130 -7.20 2.65 0.22
N ARG A 131 -6.05 2.75 0.90
CA ARG A 131 -5.31 1.58 1.39
C ARG A 131 -6.07 0.82 2.47
N THR A 132 -6.83 1.50 3.34
CA THR A 132 -7.73 0.83 4.30
C THR A 132 -8.85 0.07 3.60
N ILE A 133 -9.48 0.66 2.58
CA ILE A 133 -10.52 -0.01 1.78
C ILE A 133 -9.93 -1.24 1.08
N ASP A 134 -8.75 -1.08 0.47
CA ASP A 134 -8.04 -2.19 -0.15
C ASP A 134 -7.72 -3.31 0.85
N GLY A 135 -7.17 -3.00 2.02
CA GLY A 135 -6.89 -4.00 3.04
C GLY A 135 -8.14 -4.73 3.53
N ALA A 136 -9.29 -4.06 3.57
CA ALA A 136 -10.57 -4.71 3.89
C ALA A 136 -11.00 -5.69 2.78
N GLN A 137 -10.83 -5.35 1.50
CA GLN A 137 -11.08 -6.27 0.39
C GLN A 137 -10.14 -7.48 0.46
N TRP A 138 -8.84 -7.26 0.68
CA TRP A 138 -7.86 -8.33 0.82
C TRP A 138 -8.12 -9.23 2.02
N ALA A 139 -8.61 -8.70 3.15
CA ALA A 139 -8.96 -9.52 4.31
C ALA A 139 -10.06 -10.56 3.98
N VAL A 140 -11.02 -10.22 3.11
CA VAL A 140 -12.04 -11.15 2.63
C VAL A 140 -11.42 -12.27 1.79
N VAL A 141 -10.48 -11.92 0.90
CA VAL A 141 -9.73 -12.88 0.07
C VAL A 141 -8.88 -13.80 0.96
N SER A 142 -8.06 -13.23 1.86
CA SER A 142 -7.22 -13.97 2.80
C SER A 142 -8.04 -14.93 3.66
N ARG A 143 -9.25 -14.56 4.07
CA ARG A 143 -10.16 -15.45 4.81
C ARG A 143 -10.61 -16.65 3.96
N ARG A 144 -10.98 -16.44 2.69
CA ARG A 144 -11.40 -17.52 1.77
C ARG A 144 -10.25 -18.47 1.43
N VAL A 145 -9.07 -17.92 1.17
CA VAL A 145 -7.84 -18.70 0.94
C VAL A 145 -7.47 -19.48 2.19
N GLY A 146 -7.54 -18.86 3.37
CA GLY A 146 -7.28 -19.51 4.65
C GLY A 146 -8.21 -20.69 4.94
N VAL A 147 -9.52 -20.55 4.67
CA VAL A 147 -10.48 -21.66 4.79
C VAL A 147 -10.12 -22.81 3.84
N THR A 148 -9.76 -22.49 2.59
CA THR A 148 -9.36 -23.50 1.60
C THR A 148 -8.08 -24.23 2.02
N LEU A 149 -7.11 -23.48 2.57
CA LEU A 149 -5.88 -24.03 3.12
C LEU A 149 -6.19 -25.01 4.25
N THR A 150 -7.00 -24.60 5.23
CA THR A 150 -7.42 -25.47 6.33
C THR A 150 -8.11 -26.72 5.83
N GLN A 151 -9.09 -26.62 4.93
CA GLN A 151 -9.80 -27.78 4.37
C GLN A 151 -8.86 -28.74 3.64
N THR A 152 -7.86 -28.20 2.93
CA THR A 152 -6.90 -29.01 2.18
C THR A 152 -5.91 -29.71 3.11
N LEU A 153 -5.47 -29.04 4.19
CA LEU A 153 -4.57 -29.62 5.18
C LEU A 153 -5.25 -30.67 6.05
N THR A 154 -6.48 -30.46 6.51
CA THR A 154 -7.20 -31.42 7.36
C THR A 154 -7.59 -32.72 6.64
N GLN A 155 -7.59 -32.73 5.31
CA GLN A 155 -7.79 -33.94 4.49
C GLN A 155 -6.55 -34.84 4.43
N ARG A 156 -5.38 -34.38 4.92
CA ARG A 156 -4.14 -35.16 4.85
C ARG A 156 -3.95 -36.11 6.02
N PRO A 157 -3.37 -37.30 5.80
CA PRO A 157 -3.07 -38.25 6.87
C PRO A 157 -2.19 -37.66 7.98
N GLU A 158 -1.24 -36.80 7.60
CA GLU A 158 -0.28 -36.12 8.49
C GLU A 158 -0.93 -35.16 9.49
N TYR A 159 -2.15 -34.69 9.19
CA TYR A 159 -2.90 -33.70 9.99
C TYR A 159 -4.24 -34.25 10.49
N GLN A 160 -4.44 -35.57 10.44
CA GLN A 160 -5.62 -36.24 11.01
C GLN A 160 -5.52 -36.45 12.52
N ASP A 161 -4.36 -36.15 13.13
CA ASP A 161 -4.23 -36.09 14.58
C ASP A 161 -5.08 -34.93 15.14
N PRO A 162 -6.04 -35.20 16.06
CA PRO A 162 -7.01 -34.21 16.49
C PRO A 162 -6.39 -32.93 17.09
N THR A 163 -5.24 -33.05 17.76
CA THR A 163 -4.57 -31.89 18.39
C THR A 163 -3.89 -30.99 17.35
N THR A 164 -3.32 -31.57 16.31
CA THR A 164 -2.65 -30.82 15.23
C THR A 164 -3.68 -30.22 14.27
N ALA A 165 -4.78 -30.92 14.01
CA ALA A 165 -5.89 -30.43 13.19
C ALA A 165 -6.57 -29.18 13.78
N GLU A 166 -6.74 -29.14 15.11
CA GLU A 166 -7.36 -28.01 15.81
C GLU A 166 -6.46 -26.77 15.81
N VAL A 167 -5.14 -26.94 15.98
CA VAL A 167 -4.17 -25.84 15.90
C VAL A 167 -4.07 -25.29 14.48
N VAL A 168 -3.99 -26.15 13.45
CA VAL A 168 -3.93 -25.71 12.05
C VAL A 168 -5.25 -25.06 11.61
N GLY A 169 -6.39 -25.61 12.05
CA GLY A 169 -7.72 -25.09 11.72
C GLY A 169 -8.04 -23.75 12.37
N SER A 170 -7.48 -23.48 13.55
CA SER A 170 -7.66 -22.20 14.25
C SER A 170 -6.59 -21.18 13.86
N VAL A 171 -5.31 -21.54 13.79
CA VAL A 171 -4.21 -20.56 13.69
C VAL A 171 -3.94 -20.10 12.25
N ALA A 172 -4.01 -20.98 11.26
CA ALA A 172 -3.62 -20.65 9.88
C ALA A 172 -4.48 -19.54 9.24
N PRO A 173 -5.83 -19.54 9.37
CA PRO A 173 -6.67 -18.46 8.85
C PRO A 173 -6.39 -17.11 9.52
N TRP A 174 -6.09 -17.13 10.83
CA TRP A 174 -5.76 -15.92 11.60
C TRP A 174 -4.38 -15.37 11.27
N MET A 175 -3.40 -16.21 10.96
CA MET A 175 -2.08 -15.74 10.53
C MET A 175 -2.14 -15.05 9.17
N ALA A 176 -2.81 -15.66 8.18
CA ALA A 176 -2.96 -15.08 6.86
C ALA A 176 -3.70 -13.73 6.92
N LEU A 177 -4.79 -13.66 7.70
CA LEU A 177 -5.55 -12.43 7.89
C LEU A 177 -4.76 -11.39 8.71
N GLY A 178 -4.03 -11.82 9.74
CA GLY A 178 -3.24 -10.96 10.61
C GLY A 178 -2.10 -10.26 9.86
N LEU A 179 -1.38 -10.97 8.99
CA LEU A 179 -0.34 -10.39 8.13
C LEU A 179 -0.90 -9.31 7.20
N THR A 180 -2.04 -9.57 6.56
CA THR A 180 -2.70 -8.62 5.67
C THR A 180 -3.18 -7.36 6.42
N VAL A 181 -3.80 -7.54 7.59
CA VAL A 181 -4.32 -6.45 8.42
C VAL A 181 -3.18 -5.61 8.98
N LEU A 182 -2.14 -6.25 9.52
CA LEU A 182 -0.99 -5.56 10.07
C LEU A 182 -0.23 -4.77 9.00
N GLY A 183 0.04 -5.39 7.85
CA GLY A 183 0.69 -4.71 6.72
C GLY A 183 -0.11 -3.51 6.22
N THR A 184 -1.44 -3.64 6.15
CA THR A 184 -2.33 -2.52 5.81
C THR A 184 -2.27 -1.43 6.87
N ALA A 185 -2.38 -1.78 8.15
CA ALA A 185 -2.37 -0.82 9.25
C ALA A 185 -1.05 -0.01 9.28
N VAL A 186 0.08 -0.67 9.04
CA VAL A 186 1.40 -0.01 8.95
C VAL A 186 1.44 0.98 7.79
N ILE A 187 1.06 0.56 6.57
CA ILE A 187 1.14 1.43 5.38
C ILE A 187 0.13 2.57 5.49
N ALA A 188 -1.15 2.26 5.69
CA ALA A 188 -2.22 3.25 5.80
C ALA A 188 -1.99 4.19 7.00
N GLY A 189 -1.56 3.65 8.14
CA GLY A 189 -1.23 4.43 9.32
C GLY A 189 -0.08 5.40 9.07
N THR A 190 0.96 4.97 8.36
CA THR A 190 2.08 5.86 8.04
C THR A 190 1.66 6.99 7.09
N PHE A 191 0.85 6.71 6.07
CA PHE A 191 0.28 7.76 5.23
C PHE A 191 -0.66 8.69 5.98
N ALA A 192 -1.45 8.16 6.93
CA ALA A 192 -2.30 8.98 7.79
C ALA A 192 -1.46 9.92 8.67
N LEU A 193 -0.39 9.41 9.30
CA LEU A 193 0.54 10.21 10.10
C LEU A 193 1.23 11.29 9.26
N LEU A 194 1.70 10.95 8.05
CA LEU A 194 2.26 11.94 7.12
C LEU A 194 1.21 13.00 6.74
N GLY A 195 -0.01 12.56 6.44
CA GLY A 195 -1.12 13.42 6.09
C GLY A 195 -1.46 14.43 7.18
N GLN A 196 -1.54 13.97 8.43
CA GLN A 196 -1.75 14.83 9.60
C GLN A 196 -0.56 15.73 9.89
N TYR A 197 0.67 15.20 9.81
CA TYR A 197 1.90 15.96 10.03
C TYR A 197 1.99 17.14 9.06
N PHE A 198 1.82 16.92 7.76
CA PHE A 198 1.86 18.00 6.78
C PHE A 198 0.68 18.95 6.90
N ARG A 199 -0.44 18.58 7.50
CA ARG A 199 -1.55 19.50 7.78
C ARG A 199 -1.35 20.35 9.04
N SER A 200 -0.48 19.94 9.96
CA SER A 200 -0.26 20.62 11.24
C SER A 200 0.21 22.07 11.10
N ASP A 201 -0.15 22.90 12.09
CA ASP A 201 0.30 24.29 12.17
C ASP A 201 1.82 24.39 12.37
N THR A 202 2.42 23.45 13.09
CA THR A 202 3.89 23.41 13.27
C THR A 202 4.64 23.33 11.95
N VAL A 203 4.18 22.54 10.99
CA VAL A 203 4.81 22.46 9.66
C VAL A 203 4.54 23.73 8.86
N ARG A 204 3.33 24.29 8.96
CA ARG A 204 2.99 25.56 8.32
C ARG A 204 3.90 26.69 8.80
N ASP A 205 4.02 26.87 10.11
CA ASP A 205 4.82 27.93 10.73
C ASP A 205 6.31 27.77 10.39
N ALA A 206 6.81 26.53 10.39
CA ALA A 206 8.18 26.24 10.00
C ALA A 206 8.47 26.55 8.52
N LEU A 207 7.49 26.41 7.63
CA LEU A 207 7.64 26.78 6.22
C LEU A 207 7.51 28.30 6.02
N VAL A 208 6.58 28.95 6.73
CA VAL A 208 6.42 30.42 6.69
C VAL A 208 7.66 31.12 7.21
N ALA A 209 8.24 30.66 8.33
CA ALA A 209 9.47 31.19 8.88
C ALA A 209 10.67 31.08 7.92
N GLN A 210 10.63 30.15 6.96
CA GLN A 210 11.65 30.02 5.92
C GLN A 210 11.36 30.83 4.64
N ASP A 211 10.10 31.15 4.38
CA ASP A 211 9.68 31.94 3.22
C ASP A 211 9.69 33.45 3.52
N SER A 212 9.74 33.87 4.80
CA SER A 212 10.01 35.26 5.20
C SER A 212 11.41 35.70 4.76
N PRO A 213 11.56 36.88 4.13
CA PRO A 213 12.88 37.47 3.87
C PRO A 213 13.64 37.58 5.19
N ALA A 214 14.95 37.33 5.16
CA ALA A 214 15.81 37.72 6.27
C ALA A 214 15.78 39.25 6.37
N ASP A 215 14.93 39.78 7.23
CA ASP A 215 15.03 41.17 7.68
C ASP A 215 16.23 41.22 8.65
N GLY A 216 17.38 41.69 8.15
CA GLY A 216 18.60 41.96 8.93
C GLY A 216 19.88 41.56 8.23
#